data_AF-A0A9Q2QT54-F1
#
_entry.id   AF-A0A9Q2QT54-F1
#
_cell.length_a   1.000
_cell.length_b   1.000
_cell.length_c   1.000
_cell.angle_alpha   90.00
_cell.angle_beta   90.00
_cell.angle_gamma   90.00
#
_symmetry.space_group_name_H-M   'P 1'
#
loop_
_entity.id
_entity.type
_entity.pdbx_description
1 polymer ?
#
loop_
_entity_poly.entity_id
_entity_poly.type
_entity_poly.pdbx_seq_one_letter_code
_entity_poly.pdbx_strand_id
1 'polypeptide(L)'
;MSSTFEEEITHEQPGGHLTVSGGKPAGRAAMFGWAIYDWAINPYFILINIFVFAPYFSSVVVGDPIQGQANWGYIQAIAGIVIALLSPFFGSLADAIGARKPG
;
A
#
# COMPACT_ATOMS: atom_id res chain seq x y z
N MET A 1 -3.07 16.99 39.13
CA MET A 1 -4.14 16.52 38.22
C MET A 1 -3.54 16.28 36.83
N SER A 2 -2.47 15.48 36.77
CA SER A 2 -1.67 15.16 35.56
C SER A 2 -0.99 13.78 35.74
N SER A 3 -1.60 12.91 36.56
CA SER A 3 -1.08 11.57 36.87
C SER A 3 -2.03 10.48 36.36
N THR A 4 -3.33 10.77 36.32
CA THR A 4 -4.38 9.81 35.95
C THR A 4 -4.47 9.57 34.44
N PHE A 5 -4.03 10.53 33.61
CA PHE A 5 -4.06 10.42 32.14
C PHE A 5 -2.88 9.63 31.57
N GLU A 6 -1.72 9.66 32.24
CA GLU A 6 -0.58 8.80 31.85
C GLU A 6 -0.74 7.35 32.34
N GLU A 7 -1.47 7.16 33.44
CA GLU A 7 -1.83 5.84 33.98
C GLU A 7 -2.87 5.11 33.09
N GLU A 8 -3.74 5.86 32.39
CA GLU A 8 -4.74 5.27 31.48
C GLU A 8 -4.14 4.78 30.15
N ILE A 9 -3.10 5.46 29.64
CA ILE A 9 -2.36 5.04 28.44
C ILE A 9 -1.46 3.83 28.74
N THR A 10 -1.12 3.59 30.01
CA THR A 10 -0.34 2.45 30.46
C THR A 10 -1.18 1.25 30.93
N HIS A 11 -2.51 1.28 30.76
CA HIS A 11 -3.35 0.10 30.94
C HIS A 11 -2.96 -0.98 29.93
N GLU A 12 -2.18 -1.94 30.42
CA GLU A 12 -2.01 -3.27 29.88
C GLU A 12 -3.34 -3.73 29.27
N GLN A 13 -3.37 -3.92 27.95
CA GLN A 13 -4.47 -4.61 27.29
C GLN A 13 -4.67 -5.94 28.03
N PRO A 14 -5.80 -6.16 28.73
CA PRO A 14 -5.96 -7.33 29.57
C PRO A 14 -6.21 -8.52 28.63
N GLY A 15 -5.13 -9.25 28.33
CA GLY A 15 -5.13 -10.40 27.42
C GLY A 15 -4.35 -10.13 26.12
N GLY A 16 -3.23 -10.84 25.96
CA GLY A 16 -2.24 -10.64 24.91
C GLY A 16 -2.77 -10.47 23.49
N HIS A 17 -2.15 -9.54 22.76
CA HIS A 17 -2.13 -9.36 21.31
C HIS A 17 -3.39 -9.80 20.55
N LEU A 18 -4.55 -9.23 20.90
CA LEU A 18 -5.80 -9.46 20.16
C LEU A 18 -5.73 -8.88 18.74
N THR A 19 -6.40 -9.54 17.80
CA THR A 19 -6.56 -9.06 16.40
C THR A 19 -7.55 -7.89 16.31
N VAL A 20 -7.59 -7.20 15.17
CA VAL A 20 -8.58 -6.14 14.87
C VAL A 20 -10.03 -6.59 15.10
N SER A 21 -10.33 -7.88 14.97
CA SER A 21 -11.67 -8.45 15.22
C SER A 21 -11.89 -8.88 16.68
N GLY A 22 -10.99 -8.55 17.61
CA GLY A 22 -11.07 -8.93 19.03
C GLY A 22 -10.78 -10.42 19.33
N GLY A 23 -10.40 -11.20 18.31
CA GLY A 23 -10.06 -12.62 18.45
C GLY A 23 -8.57 -12.86 18.73
N LYS A 24 -8.22 -14.11 19.09
CA LYS A 24 -6.82 -14.55 19.26
C LYS A 24 -6.02 -14.30 17.96
N PRO A 25 -4.75 -13.87 18.06
CA PRO A 25 -3.88 -13.64 16.91
C PRO A 25 -3.67 -14.92 16.11
N ALA A 26 -3.57 -14.77 14.78
CA ALA A 26 -3.24 -15.87 13.90
C ALA A 26 -1.93 -16.53 14.36
N GLY A 27 -1.87 -17.85 14.36
CA GLY A 27 -0.65 -18.57 14.74
C GLY A 27 0.52 -18.20 13.82
N ARG A 28 1.76 -18.36 14.30
CA ARG A 28 2.98 -18.03 13.52
C ARG A 28 3.01 -18.73 12.15
N ALA A 29 2.52 -19.97 12.07
CA ALA A 29 2.42 -20.71 10.82
C ALA A 29 1.41 -20.09 9.84
N ALA A 30 0.28 -19.56 10.33
CA ALA A 30 -0.72 -18.90 9.49
C ALA A 30 -0.20 -17.55 8.96
N MET A 31 0.50 -16.78 9.81
CA MET A 31 1.17 -15.53 9.39
C MET A 31 2.24 -15.81 8.33
N PHE A 32 3.05 -16.86 8.52
CA PHE A 32 4.08 -17.25 7.58
C PHE A 32 3.49 -17.78 6.26
N GLY A 33 2.43 -18.59 6.34
CA GLY A 33 1.70 -19.06 5.15
C GLY A 33 1.10 -17.91 4.35
N TRP A 34 0.52 -16.91 5.04
CA TRP A 34 0.04 -15.70 4.39
C TRP A 34 1.18 -14.90 3.74
N ALA A 35 2.31 -14.72 4.44
CA ALA A 35 3.45 -14.00 3.90
C ALA A 35 4.03 -14.67 2.64
N ILE A 36 4.13 -16.00 2.61
CA ILE A 36 4.56 -16.74 1.42
C ILE A 36 3.54 -16.61 0.29
N TYR A 37 2.25 -16.69 0.60
CA TYR A 37 1.19 -16.51 -0.38
C TYR A 37 1.27 -15.11 -1.03
N ASP A 38 1.38 -14.07 -0.21
CA ASP A 38 1.50 -12.68 -0.69
C ASP A 38 2.80 -12.47 -1.49
N TRP A 39 3.90 -13.06 -1.02
CA TRP A 39 5.18 -13.04 -1.72
C TRP A 39 5.12 -13.75 -3.08
N ALA A 40 4.36 -14.83 -3.21
CA ALA A 40 4.24 -15.55 -4.48
C ALA A 40 3.32 -14.83 -5.48
N ILE A 41 2.28 -14.15 -5.00
CA ILE A 41 1.26 -13.55 -5.87
C ILE A 41 1.64 -12.15 -6.36
N ASN A 42 2.31 -11.35 -5.54
CA ASN A 42 2.61 -9.96 -5.86
C ASN A 42 3.60 -9.78 -7.06
N PRO A 43 4.69 -10.58 -7.20
CA PRO A 43 5.66 -10.41 -8.27
C PRO A 43 5.06 -10.60 -9.67
N TYR A 44 4.06 -11.48 -9.82
CA TYR A 44 3.42 -11.73 -11.11
C TYR A 44 2.91 -10.44 -11.75
N PHE A 45 2.20 -9.61 -10.97
CA PHE A 45 1.64 -8.36 -11.45
C PHE A 45 2.72 -7.34 -11.82
N ILE A 46 3.75 -7.22 -10.97
CA ILE A 46 4.85 -6.27 -11.18
C ILE A 46 5.64 -6.64 -12.43
N LEU A 47 6.04 -7.92 -12.56
CA LEU A 47 6.85 -8.42 -13.68
C LEU A 47 6.13 -8.24 -15.02
N ILE A 48 4.84 -8.53 -15.07
CA ILE A 48 4.04 -8.32 -16.30
C ILE A 48 4.02 -6.85 -16.68
N ASN A 49 3.79 -5.95 -15.74
CA ASN A 49 3.75 -4.51 -16.05
C ASN A 49 5.10 -3.99 -16.56
N ILE A 50 6.21 -4.35 -15.92
CA ILE A 50 7.52 -3.78 -16.28
C ILE A 50 8.16 -4.47 -17.49
N PHE A 51 8.07 -5.79 -17.59
CA PHE A 51 8.81 -6.56 -18.60
C PHE A 51 7.96 -6.96 -19.81
N VAL A 52 6.64 -7.04 -19.67
CA VAL A 52 5.76 -7.48 -20.77
C VAL A 52 5.00 -6.30 -21.34
N PHE A 53 4.34 -5.51 -20.48
CA PHE A 53 3.46 -4.44 -20.94
C PHE A 53 4.22 -3.26 -21.57
N ALA A 54 5.31 -2.78 -20.94
CA ALA A 54 6.05 -1.65 -21.49
C ALA A 54 6.63 -1.92 -22.90
N PRO A 55 7.29 -3.07 -23.18
CA PRO A 55 7.71 -3.39 -24.55
C PRO A 55 6.54 -3.62 -25.51
N TYR A 56 5.45 -4.25 -25.06
CA TYR A 56 4.25 -4.44 -25.87
C TYR A 56 3.64 -3.09 -26.30
N PHE A 57 3.52 -2.15 -25.37
CA PHE A 57 3.03 -0.80 -25.66
C PHE A 57 3.91 -0.12 -26.71
N SER A 58 5.24 -0.17 -26.52
CA SER A 58 6.17 0.48 -27.43
C SER A 58 6.14 -0.12 -28.84
N SER A 59 6.17 -1.45 -28.94
CA SER A 59 6.29 -2.17 -30.22
C SER A 59 4.98 -2.41 -30.96
N VAL A 60 3.88 -2.64 -30.25
CA VAL A 60 2.59 -3.03 -30.84
C VAL A 60 1.59 -1.87 -30.84
N VAL A 61 1.48 -1.14 -29.73
CA VAL A 61 0.48 -0.06 -29.62
C VAL A 61 0.94 1.19 -30.37
N VAL A 62 2.21 1.58 -30.20
CA VAL A 62 2.78 2.72 -30.91
C VAL A 62 3.31 2.31 -32.29
N GLY A 63 3.83 1.07 -32.42
CA GLY A 63 4.37 0.55 -33.68
C GLY A 63 5.80 0.99 -34.00
N ASP A 64 6.40 1.85 -33.18
CA ASP A 64 7.79 2.28 -33.25
C ASP A 64 8.45 2.13 -31.87
N PRO A 65 9.40 1.20 -31.69
CA PRO A 65 10.04 0.96 -30.41
C PRO A 65 10.76 2.18 -29.81
N ILE A 66 11.26 3.10 -30.62
CA ILE A 66 12.01 4.28 -30.15
C ILE A 66 11.03 5.34 -29.65
N GLN A 67 10.06 5.71 -30.50
CA GLN A 67 9.03 6.69 -30.13
C GLN A 67 8.12 6.16 -29.01
N GLY A 68 7.82 4.85 -29.02
CA GLY A 68 7.02 4.21 -28.00
C GLY A 68 7.67 4.23 -26.62
N GLN A 69 8.99 4.09 -26.53
CA GLN A 69 9.72 4.23 -25.26
C GLN A 69 9.71 5.68 -24.76
N ALA A 70 9.87 6.66 -25.66
CA ALA A 70 9.76 8.07 -25.30
C ALA A 70 8.35 8.40 -24.76
N ASN A 71 7.31 7.95 -25.46
CA ASN A 71 5.91 8.11 -25.04
C ASN A 71 5.62 7.45 -23.70
N TRP A 72 6.16 6.24 -23.47
CA TRP A 72 6.03 5.53 -22.20
C TRP A 72 6.63 6.33 -21.03
N GLY A 73 7.79 6.95 -21.24
CA GLY A 73 8.41 7.87 -20.28
C GLY A 73 7.55 9.11 -20.00
N TYR A 74 6.98 9.73 -21.04
CA TYR A 74 6.08 10.88 -20.86
C TYR A 74 4.81 10.53 -20.09
N ILE A 75 4.21 9.35 -20.36
CA ILE A 75 3.05 8.86 -19.61
C ILE A 75 3.39 8.73 -18.12
N GLN A 76 4.54 8.15 -17.77
CA GLN A 76 4.98 8.03 -16.38
C GLN A 76 5.22 9.39 -15.73
N ALA A 77 5.83 10.34 -16.45
CA ALA A 77 6.06 11.68 -15.94
C ALA A 77 4.74 12.41 -15.66
N ILE A 78 3.78 12.35 -16.59
CA ILE A 78 2.44 12.94 -16.41
C ILE A 78 1.72 12.27 -15.25
N ALA A 79 1.76 10.93 -15.15
CA ALA A 79 1.17 10.20 -14.03
C ALA A 79 1.78 10.63 -12.70
N GLY A 80 3.11 10.79 -12.63
CA GLY A 80 3.81 11.28 -11.44
C GLY A 80 3.37 12.68 -11.03
N ILE A 81 3.21 13.60 -11.99
CA ILE A 81 2.69 14.95 -11.74
C ILE A 81 1.26 14.89 -11.21
N VAL A 82 0.39 14.10 -11.83
CA VAL A 82 -1.00 13.92 -11.38
C VAL A 82 -1.04 13.38 -9.96
N ILE A 83 -0.23 12.35 -9.65
CA ILE A 83 -0.11 11.81 -8.29
C ILE A 83 0.37 12.87 -7.32
N ALA A 84 1.40 13.66 -7.67
CA ALA A 84 1.92 14.70 -6.80
C ALA A 84 0.86 15.76 -6.45
N LEU A 85 0.00 16.10 -7.40
CA LEU A 85 -1.09 17.06 -7.19
C LEU A 85 -2.27 16.46 -6.40
N LEU A 86 -2.58 15.18 -6.61
CA LEU A 86 -3.70 14.51 -5.95
C LEU A 86 -3.35 13.95 -4.56
N SER A 87 -2.08 13.64 -4.31
CA SER A 87 -1.57 13.14 -3.04
C SER A 87 -2.02 13.96 -1.81
N PRO A 88 -1.93 15.31 -1.78
CA PRO A 88 -2.42 16.08 -0.62
C PRO A 88 -3.93 15.95 -0.40
N PHE A 89 -4.73 15.78 -1.46
CA PHE A 89 -6.18 15.61 -1.33
C PHE A 89 -6.53 14.24 -0.74
N PHE A 90 -5.95 13.16 -1.29
CA PHE A 90 -6.21 11.81 -0.77
C PHE A 90 -5.55 11.55 0.58
N GLY A 91 -4.38 12.12 0.83
CA GLY A 91 -3.71 12.08 2.13
C GLY A 91 -4.53 12.77 3.20
N SER A 92 -4.99 14.01 2.96
CA SER A 92 -5.84 14.72 3.91
C SER A 92 -7.18 14.02 4.16
N LEU A 93 -7.75 13.33 3.16
CA LEU A 93 -8.97 12.54 3.34
C LEU A 93 -8.71 11.27 4.17
N ALA A 94 -7.59 10.57 3.96
CA ALA A 94 -7.18 9.43 4.78
C ALA A 94 -6.94 9.86 6.24
N ASP A 95 -6.30 11.01 6.45
CA ASP A 95 -6.05 11.60 7.76
C ASP A 95 -7.35 12.07 8.44
N ALA A 96 -8.35 12.50 7.67
CA ALA A 96 -9.66 12.91 8.19
C ALA A 96 -10.59 11.73 8.53
N ILE A 97 -10.46 10.60 7.81
CA ILE A 97 -11.29 9.39 8.01
C ILE A 97 -10.70 8.47 9.10
N GLY A 98 -9.42 8.61 9.43
CA GLY A 98 -8.82 7.93 10.57
C GLY A 98 -9.54 8.30 11.87
N ALA A 99 -10.35 7.37 12.41
CA ALA A 99 -11.00 7.54 13.70
C ALA A 99 -9.94 7.92 14.75
N ARG A 100 -10.00 9.15 15.26
CA ARG A 100 -9.28 9.51 16.48
C ARG A 100 -9.84 8.59 17.54
N LYS A 101 -9.02 7.66 18.03
CA LYS A 101 -9.36 6.84 19.19
C LYS A 101 -9.85 7.81 20.28
N PRO A 102 -11.13 7.77 20.69
CA PRO A 102 -11.55 8.48 21.88
C PRO A 102 -10.68 7.94 23.00
N GLY A 103 -10.03 8.85 23.73
CA GLY A 103 -9.26 8.52 24.92
C GLY A 103 -10.06 7.63 25.86
#